data_AF-A0A6C0KBR5-F1
#
_entry.id   AF-A0A6C0KBR5-F1
#
_cell.length_a   1.000
_cell.length_b   1.000
_cell.length_c   1.000
_cell.angle_alpha   90.00
_cell.angle_beta   90.00
_cell.angle_gamma   90.00
#
_symmetry.space_group_name_H-M   'P 1'
#
loop_
_entity.id
_entity.type
_entity.pdbx_description
1 polymer ?
#
loop_
_entity_poly.entity_id
_entity_poly.type
_entity_poly.pdbx_seq_one_letter_code
_entity_poly.pdbx_strand_id
1 'polypeptide(L)'
;METVFQKFVLYVASDCVGSEKAKQAIDSFHEDVRIIDVHTLARPLPEWLIGTPTCVDMRSGSMVAHRGTDALALLSGFGSKGYVQQDLPDLPEEEQFDSMSSDKVSDADLDALMKQREQQLVPQRDTQY
;
A
#
# COMPACT_ATOMS: atom_id res chain seq x y z
N MET A 1 13.82 4.95 -35.96
CA MET A 1 13.02 5.56 -34.89
C MET A 1 13.24 4.72 -33.67
N GLU A 2 14.11 5.14 -32.74
CA GLU A 2 14.22 4.48 -31.44
C GLU A 2 12.98 4.85 -30.62
N THR A 3 12.15 3.85 -30.34
CA THR A 3 11.01 4.02 -29.44
C THR A 3 11.58 4.19 -28.03
N VAL A 4 11.46 5.39 -27.46
CA VAL A 4 11.82 5.63 -26.06
C VAL A 4 10.89 4.78 -25.19
N PHE A 5 11.39 3.65 -24.71
CA PHE A 5 10.66 2.79 -23.79
C PHE A 5 10.69 3.45 -22.42
N GLN A 6 9.58 4.08 -22.04
CA GLN A 6 9.40 4.61 -20.69
C GLN A 6 9.41 3.44 -19.71
N LYS A 7 10.33 3.48 -18.75
CA LYS A 7 10.59 2.40 -17.79
C LYS A 7 9.68 2.48 -16.58
N PHE A 8 9.26 3.70 -16.22
CA PHE A 8 8.40 3.94 -15.07
C PHE A 8 7.21 4.83 -15.42
N VAL A 9 6.12 4.66 -14.67
CA VAL A 9 4.98 5.57 -14.67
C VAL A 9 4.76 6.08 -13.25
N LEU A 10 4.94 7.38 -13.05
CA LEU A 10 4.72 8.06 -11.78
C LEU A 10 3.36 8.75 -11.78
N TYR A 11 2.46 8.25 -10.95
CA TYR A 11 1.16 8.84 -10.66
C TYR A 11 1.31 9.84 -9.51
N VAL A 12 0.93 11.09 -9.77
CA VAL A 12 1.04 12.22 -8.85
C VAL A 12 -0.30 12.88 -8.63
N ALA A 13 -0.45 13.57 -7.51
CA ALA A 13 -1.53 14.53 -7.28
C ALA A 13 -0.91 15.91 -7.04
N SER A 14 -1.40 16.94 -7.74
CA SER A 14 -0.87 18.30 -7.67
C SER A 14 -1.01 18.96 -6.30
N ASP A 15 -1.89 18.46 -5.44
CA ASP A 15 -2.13 18.90 -4.07
C ASP A 15 -1.32 18.11 -3.02
N CYS A 16 -0.45 17.19 -3.46
CA CYS A 16 0.30 16.30 -2.57
C CYS A 16 1.79 16.67 -2.49
N VAL A 17 2.27 17.03 -1.29
CA VAL A 17 3.69 17.35 -1.03
C VAL A 17 4.62 16.17 -1.40
N GLY A 18 4.18 14.93 -1.19
CA GLY A 18 4.93 13.74 -1.59
C GLY A 18 5.12 13.64 -3.11
N SER A 19 4.13 14.09 -3.87
CA SER A 19 4.18 14.09 -5.34
C SER A 19 5.19 15.11 -5.87
N GLU A 20 5.27 16.29 -5.26
CA GLU A 20 6.29 17.29 -5.62
C GLU A 20 7.71 16.79 -5.34
N LYS A 21 7.92 16.13 -4.20
CA LYS A 21 9.21 15.47 -3.90
C LYS A 21 9.56 14.37 -4.90
N ALA A 22 8.56 13.59 -5.34
CA ALA A 22 8.77 12.55 -6.33
C ALA A 22 9.18 13.14 -7.70
N LYS A 23 8.56 14.26 -8.12
CA LYS A 23 8.95 14.98 -9.34
C LYS A 23 10.38 15.51 -9.26
N GLN A 24 10.80 16.03 -8.11
CA GLN A 24 12.18 16.50 -7.90
C GLN A 24 13.19 15.34 -7.92
N ALA A 25 12.82 14.17 -7.40
CA ALA A 25 13.69 13.00 -7.36
C ALA A 25 14.01 12.42 -8.75
N ILE A 26 13.17 12.68 -9.75
CA ILE A 26 13.32 12.14 -11.12
C ILE A 26 13.97 13.11 -12.10
N ASP A 27 14.33 14.32 -11.67
CA ASP A 27 14.85 15.38 -12.56
C ASP A 27 16.04 14.88 -13.42
N SER A 28 16.91 14.07 -12.81
CA SER A 28 18.10 13.50 -13.45
C SER A 28 17.83 12.35 -14.45
N PHE A 29 16.61 11.80 -14.50
CA PHE A 29 16.25 10.67 -15.38
C PHE A 29 14.80 10.73 -15.87
N HIS A 30 14.25 11.94 -15.99
CA HIS A 30 12.85 12.19 -16.34
C HIS A 30 12.46 11.59 -17.71
N GLU A 31 13.42 11.39 -18.62
CA GLU A 31 13.20 10.77 -19.93
C GLU A 31 12.74 9.30 -19.83
N ASP A 32 13.11 8.61 -18.75
CA ASP A 32 12.71 7.22 -18.46
C ASP A 32 11.38 7.13 -17.68
N VAL A 33 10.80 8.27 -17.26
CA VAL A 33 9.64 8.32 -16.36
C VAL A 33 8.48 9.08 -16.99
N ARG A 34 7.33 8.43 -17.12
CA ARG A 34 6.08 9.10 -17.48
C ARG A 34 5.40 9.64 -16.24
N ILE A 35 5.07 10.93 -16.20
CA ILE A 35 4.30 11.52 -15.10
C ILE A 35 2.83 11.61 -15.50
N ILE A 36 1.93 11.16 -14.63
CA ILE A 36 0.47 11.23 -14.81
C ILE A 36 -0.14 11.88 -13.58
N ASP A 37 -0.85 13.00 -13.77
CA ASP A 37 -1.67 13.58 -12.69
C ASP A 37 -2.97 12.80 -12.56
N VAL A 38 -3.22 12.23 -11.38
CA VAL A 38 -4.41 11.43 -11.09
C VAL A 38 -5.72 12.22 -11.23
N HIS A 39 -5.67 13.55 -11.14
CA HIS A 39 -6.85 14.41 -11.38
C HIS A 39 -7.25 14.50 -12.85
N THR A 40 -6.32 14.17 -13.76
CA THR A 40 -6.59 14.16 -15.21
C THR A 40 -7.16 12.82 -15.70
N LEU A 41 -7.15 11.79 -14.84
CA LEU A 41 -7.66 10.47 -15.17
C LEU A 41 -9.19 10.41 -15.08
N ALA A 42 -9.79 9.69 -16.03
CA ALA A 42 -11.22 9.37 -15.98
C ALA A 42 -11.51 8.50 -14.76
N ARG A 43 -12.65 8.75 -14.11
CA ARG A 43 -13.14 7.96 -12.96
C ARG A 43 -13.98 6.78 -13.45
N PRO A 44 -14.00 5.64 -12.73
CA PRO A 44 -13.30 5.37 -11.46
C PRO A 44 -11.80 5.11 -11.66
N LEU A 45 -10.99 5.44 -10.64
CA LEU A 45 -9.56 5.11 -10.67
C LEU A 45 -9.35 3.59 -10.48
N PRO A 46 -8.25 3.03 -10.99
CA PRO A 46 -7.91 1.63 -10.76
C PRO A 46 -7.75 1.32 -9.26
N GLU A 47 -8.20 0.15 -8.83
CA GLU A 47 -8.14 -0.27 -7.42
C GLU A 47 -6.71 -0.34 -6.86
N TRP A 48 -5.71 -0.57 -7.71
CA TRP A 48 -4.31 -0.60 -7.31
C TRP A 48 -3.72 0.79 -7.02
N LEU A 49 -4.39 1.87 -7.44
CA LEU A 49 -3.95 3.25 -7.28
C LEU A 49 -4.53 3.86 -5.98
N ILE A 50 -4.09 3.33 -4.84
CA ILE A 50 -4.56 3.70 -3.50
C ILE A 50 -3.70 4.84 -2.92
N GLY A 51 -3.59 5.94 -3.66
CA GLY A 51 -2.89 7.15 -3.22
C GLY A 51 -1.74 7.62 -4.11
N THR A 52 -1.16 8.75 -3.75
CA THR A 52 -0.05 9.40 -4.48
C THR A 52 1.03 9.88 -3.51
N PRO A 53 2.32 9.89 -3.90
CA PRO A 53 2.84 9.42 -5.19
C PRO A 53 2.80 7.90 -5.31
N THR A 54 2.52 7.39 -6.51
CA THR A 54 2.60 5.94 -6.82
C THR A 54 3.45 5.75 -8.07
N CYS A 55 4.53 4.98 -7.97
CA CYS A 55 5.42 4.67 -9.08
C CYS A 55 5.18 3.23 -9.55
N VAL A 56 4.93 3.05 -10.84
CA VAL A 56 4.75 1.75 -11.46
C VAL A 56 5.98 1.42 -12.30
N ASP A 57 6.66 0.34 -11.97
CA ASP A 57 7.76 -0.22 -12.77
C ASP A 57 7.19 -1.08 -13.91
N MET A 58 7.60 -0.80 -15.14
CA MET A 58 7.14 -1.51 -16.34
C MET A 58 8.24 -2.39 -16.99
N ARG A 59 9.43 -2.49 -16.37
CA ARG A 59 10.60 -3.10 -17.02
C ARG A 59 10.59 -4.63 -17.03
N SER A 60 9.96 -5.27 -16.05
CA SER A 60 10.04 -6.73 -15.85
C SER A 60 8.92 -7.51 -16.56
N GLY A 61 8.12 -6.86 -17.41
CA GLY A 61 6.91 -7.45 -17.98
C GLY A 61 5.77 -7.63 -16.95
N SER A 62 6.06 -7.39 -15.67
CA SER A 62 5.11 -7.40 -14.56
C SER A 62 4.93 -5.99 -14.02
N MET A 63 3.68 -5.59 -13.82
CA MET A 63 3.34 -4.27 -13.29
C MET A 63 3.49 -4.27 -11.76
N VAL A 64 4.53 -3.62 -11.25
CA VAL A 64 4.75 -3.48 -9.80
C VAL A 64 4.52 -2.04 -9.37
N ALA A 65 3.56 -1.81 -8.48
CA ALA A 65 3.20 -0.49 -7.99
C ALA A 65 3.81 -0.23 -6.60
N HIS A 66 4.69 0.76 -6.51
CA HIS A 66 5.30 1.26 -5.27
C HIS A 66 4.57 2.53 -4.85
N ARG A 67 4.22 2.66 -3.55
CA ARG A 67 3.37 3.75 -3.05
C ARG A 67 4.10 4.61 -2.04
N GLY A 68 3.78 5.90 -1.99
CA GLY A 68 4.24 6.83 -0.96
C GLY A 68 5.77 6.89 -0.83
N THR A 69 6.27 6.53 0.35
CA THR A 69 7.71 6.52 0.66
C THR A 69 8.49 5.50 -0.16
N ASP A 70 7.89 4.36 -0.51
CA ASP A 70 8.56 3.33 -1.31
C ASP A 70 8.74 3.79 -2.75
N ALA A 71 7.77 4.54 -3.28
CA ALA A 71 7.91 5.20 -4.58
C ALA A 71 9.07 6.18 -4.58
N LEU A 72 9.21 7.00 -3.53
CA LEU A 72 10.32 7.94 -3.38
C LEU A 72 11.67 7.22 -3.28
N ALA A 73 11.76 6.17 -2.47
CA ALA A 73 12.98 5.39 -2.30
C ALA A 73 13.44 4.74 -3.62
N LEU A 74 12.49 4.18 -4.39
CA LEU A 74 12.76 3.62 -5.71
C LEU A 74 13.32 4.68 -6.67
N LEU A 75 12.66 5.84 -6.76
CA LEU A 75 13.06 6.92 -7.66
C LEU A 75 14.43 7.51 -7.27
N SER A 76 14.65 7.80 -5.99
CA SER A 76 15.94 8.30 -5.50
C SER A 76 17.07 7.27 -5.65
N GLY A 77 16.77 5.98 -5.45
CA GLY A 77 17.73 4.89 -5.69
C GLY A 77 18.12 4.76 -7.16
N PHE A 78 17.15 4.90 -8.07
CA PHE A 78 17.38 4.87 -9.51
C PHE A 78 18.32 5.99 -9.96
N GLY A 79 18.01 7.23 -9.58
CA GLY A 79 18.79 8.40 -10.01
C GLY A 79 20.23 8.42 -9.50
N SER A 80 20.53 7.75 -8.38
CA SER A 80 21.86 7.79 -7.75
C SER A 80 22.81 6.67 -8.19
N LYS A 81 22.30 5.48 -8.56
CA LYS A 81 23.15 4.31 -8.80
C LYS A 81 23.00 3.68 -10.19
N GLY A 82 21.97 4.07 -10.94
CA GLY A 82 21.42 3.18 -11.95
C GLY A 82 20.81 1.95 -11.27
N TYR A 83 19.71 1.43 -11.80
CA TYR A 83 19.00 0.35 -11.13
C TYR A 83 19.81 -0.95 -11.15
N VAL A 84 20.11 -1.46 -9.96
CA VAL A 84 20.41 -2.88 -9.77
C VAL A 84 19.08 -3.54 -9.44
N GLN A 85 18.61 -4.43 -10.31
CA GLN A 85 17.46 -5.28 -10.04
C GLN A 85 17.74 -6.02 -8.74
N GLN A 86 17.04 -5.61 -7.67
CA GLN A 86 17.02 -6.41 -6.47
C GLN A 86 16.06 -7.55 -6.79
N ASP A 87 16.61 -8.77 -6.82
CA ASP A 87 15.78 -9.97 -6.79
C ASP A 87 14.76 -9.79 -5.67
N LEU A 88 13.48 -9.98 -6.03
CA LEU A 88 12.39 -9.98 -5.07
C LEU A 88 12.80 -10.95 -3.95
N PRO A 89 12.72 -10.56 -2.67
CA PRO A 89 12.94 -11.52 -1.60
C PRO A 89 11.97 -12.68 -1.85
N ASP A 90 12.48 -13.90 -1.87
CA ASP A 90 11.65 -15.11 -1.90
C ASP A 90 10.57 -14.93 -0.83
N LEU A 91 9.31 -14.94 -1.28
CA LEU A 91 8.19 -14.99 -0.36
C LEU A 91 8.41 -16.22 0.51
N PRO A 92 8.30 -16.12 1.85
CA PRO A 92 8.37 -17.31 2.67
C PRO A 92 7.33 -18.29 2.16
N GLU A 93 7.77 -19.48 1.75
CA GLU A 93 6.89 -20.57 1.36
C GLU A 93 5.85 -20.74 2.48
N GLU A 94 4.58 -20.86 2.09
CA GLU A 94 3.44 -21.06 2.98
C GLU A 94 3.59 -22.36 3.80
N GLU A 95 4.47 -22.40 4.80
CA GLU A 95 4.63 -23.57 5.67
C GLU A 95 4.75 -23.21 7.16
N GLN A 96 4.34 -22.02 7.60
CA GLN A 96 4.34 -21.68 9.04
C GLN A 96 3.06 -21.03 9.59
N PHE A 97 1.97 -20.98 8.82
CA PHE A 97 0.68 -20.50 9.33
C PHE A 97 -0.19 -21.57 10.00
N ASP A 98 0.34 -22.78 10.23
CA ASP A 98 -0.44 -23.91 10.73
C ASP A 98 -0.11 -24.33 12.19
N SER A 99 0.49 -23.44 12.99
CA SER A 99 0.84 -23.74 14.39
C SER A 99 0.27 -22.80 15.45
N MET A 100 -0.70 -21.94 15.11
CA MET A 100 -1.47 -21.17 16.12
C MET A 100 -2.98 -21.44 16.10
N SER A 101 -3.43 -22.57 15.53
CA SER A 101 -4.85 -22.97 15.53
C SER A 101 -5.24 -23.93 16.66
N SER A 102 -4.48 -24.00 17.77
CA SER A 102 -4.77 -24.92 18.89
C SER A 102 -5.04 -24.28 20.25
N ASP A 103 -5.38 -22.99 20.29
CA ASP A 103 -6.17 -22.48 21.42
C ASP A 103 -7.65 -22.70 21.11
N LYS A 104 -8.11 -23.93 21.38
CA LYS A 104 -9.53 -24.26 21.40
C LYS A 104 -10.18 -23.46 22.53
N VAL A 105 -10.82 -22.34 22.19
CA VAL A 105 -11.83 -21.72 23.06
C VAL A 105 -12.84 -22.80 23.37
N SER A 106 -12.93 -23.22 24.62
CA SER A 106 -13.83 -24.30 25.03
C SER A 106 -15.24 -23.74 25.13
N ASP A 107 -16.27 -24.51 24.78
CA ASP A 107 -17.68 -24.06 24.87
C ASP A 107 -18.06 -23.57 26.30
N ALA A 108 -17.34 -24.02 27.32
CA ALA A 108 -17.47 -23.55 28.69
C ALA A 108 -17.06 -22.06 28.88
N ASP A 109 -16.08 -21.57 28.12
CA ASP A 109 -15.63 -20.17 28.18
C ASP A 109 -16.65 -19.23 27.51
N LEU A 110 -17.31 -19.71 26.45
CA LEU A 110 -18.42 -19.01 25.79
C LEU A 110 -19.66 -18.89 26.69
N ASP A 111 -20.01 -19.94 27.45
CA ASP A 111 -21.14 -19.92 28.40
C ASP A 111 -20.86 -18.98 29.58
N ALA A 112 -19.62 -18.94 30.06
CA ALA A 112 -19.19 -18.03 31.14
C ALA A 112 -19.29 -16.55 30.72
N LEU A 113 -18.88 -16.22 29.48
CA LEU A 113 -18.99 -14.86 28.92
C LEU A 113 -20.44 -14.39 28.77
N MET A 114 -21.35 -15.28 28.37
CA MET A 114 -22.79 -14.98 28.23
C MET A 114 -23.41 -14.61 29.59
N LYS A 115 -23.15 -15.41 30.65
CA LYS A 115 -23.66 -15.16 32.01
C LYS A 115 -23.16 -13.85 32.62
N GLN A 116 -21.91 -13.47 32.32
CA GLN A 116 -21.34 -12.24 32.85
C GLN A 116 -21.98 -10.99 32.22
N ARG A 117 -22.49 -11.10 30.98
CA ARG A 117 -23.19 -10.01 30.28
C ARG A 117 -24.61 -9.78 30.79
N GLU A 118 -25.33 -10.84 31.17
CA GLU A 118 -26.67 -10.71 31.75
C GLU A 118 -26.67 -10.05 33.14
N GLN A 119 -25.61 -10.25 33.94
CA GLN A 119 -25.51 -9.63 35.28
C GLN A 119 -25.15 -8.14 35.26
N GLN A 120 -24.68 -7.59 34.13
CA GLN A 120 -24.36 -6.16 33.98
C GLN A 120 -25.54 -5.32 33.45
N LEU A 121 -26.66 -5.95 33.07
CA LEU A 121 -27.90 -5.26 32.72
C LEU A 121 -28.73 -4.96 33.98
N VAL A 122 -28.16 -4.20 34.91
CA VAL A 122 -28.96 -3.50 35.93
C VAL A 122 -29.51 -2.24 35.28
N PRO A 123 -30.83 -2.04 35.18
CA PRO A 123 -31.40 -0.84 34.59
C PRO A 123 -31.04 0.38 35.44
N GLN A 124 -30.45 1.40 34.82
CA GLN A 124 -30.49 2.76 35.33
C GLN A 124 -31.96 3.11 35.56
N ARG A 125 -32.40 3.08 36.82
CA ARG A 125 -33.65 3.75 37.21
C ARG A 125 -33.32 5.23 37.36
N ASP A 126 -33.72 5.99 36.35
CA ASP A 126 -34.04 7.40 36.49
C ASP A 126 -34.78 7.63 37.80
N THR A 127 -34.22 8.46 38.68
CA THR A 127 -34.95 9.04 39.79
C THR A 127 -34.95 10.54 39.58
N GLN A 128 -35.91 11.02 38.79
CA GLN A 128 -36.49 12.35 38.96
C GLN A 128 -37.55 12.24 40.05
N TYR A 129 -37.40 13.01 41.13
CA TYR A 129 -38.41 13.90 41.76
C TYR A 129 -37.81 14.52 43.02
#